data_AF-A0A2N0PH22-F1
#
_entry.id   AF-A0A2N0PH22-F1
#
_cell.length_a   1.000
_cell.length_b   1.000
_cell.length_c   1.000
_cell.angle_alpha   90.00
_cell.angle_beta   90.00
_cell.angle_gamma   90.00
#
_symmetry.space_group_name_H-M   'P 1'
#
loop_
_entity.id
_entity.type
_entity.pdbx_description
1 polymer ?
#
loop_
_entity_poly.entity_id
_entity_poly.type
_entity_poly.pdbx_seq_one_letter_code
_entity_poly.pdbx_strand_id
1 'polypeptide(L)'
;WTSGNNDIDKLIQDTQLLSHKNVKVALEWIPYHRLDDIKYIDENKFGKVYKANWIDGCIFRWSIYKRDWIRHKNMVVKLESLNNLKNVKFGFINKIRKDHEFYGITQDPETGNYLIVLKDICEKCNNVCNVIHFQNNFENWTSGYNDIDKLIQDTQLSSHNETTHVLEWIPYDRFYSIEYIKENKLGKVYRANWIDGCIWYWEEITQNWKRNDHMFVILESLNTPKIFTLELINKIKLNHVLYGMTQDPETNNYMIVSNDVCEKYNYTCLIYFQQNFKNWTSGNNDVNKLIQDTQLSVHCDAKEALEWIPYDRLYNIKYIEENKLGKMYRANWIDGKICNWNDTNEKLERKYHNMFVNLNSLNNPYNLTLEFANKIKINNEFYGITQDLETKNYMIVLNNKCKKCYKLCNAIYFQHKFIDWTSGNDDIDKLIQDTQLSSHKGVKEALEWIPYNRLYNFKYIEENKF
;
A
#
# COMPACT_ATOMS: atom_id res chain seq x y z
N TRP A 1 -7.37 -38.58 -25.79
CA TRP A 1 -7.17 -37.72 -26.98
C TRP A 1 -6.46 -38.58 -28.04
N THR A 2 -6.61 -38.24 -29.32
CA THR A 2 -5.79 -38.74 -30.43
C THR A 2 -5.61 -37.59 -31.41
N SER A 3 -4.43 -37.50 -32.01
CA SER A 3 -4.10 -36.51 -33.04
C SER A 3 -4.51 -36.96 -34.44
N GLY A 4 -4.91 -38.23 -34.62
CA GLY A 4 -5.06 -38.84 -35.94
C GLY A 4 -3.73 -39.26 -36.58
N ASN A 5 -2.60 -39.07 -35.91
CA ASN A 5 -1.27 -39.53 -36.32
C ASN A 5 -0.63 -40.38 -35.20
N ASN A 6 -0.41 -41.67 -35.49
CA ASN A 6 0.14 -42.63 -34.52
C ASN A 6 1.54 -42.25 -34.03
N ASP A 7 2.38 -41.62 -34.85
CA ASP A 7 3.73 -41.22 -34.45
C ASP A 7 3.69 -40.06 -33.46
N ILE A 8 2.78 -39.10 -33.66
CA ILE A 8 2.56 -37.97 -32.75
C ILE A 8 1.93 -38.44 -31.44
N ASP A 9 0.93 -39.32 -31.53
CA ASP A 9 0.28 -39.90 -30.35
C ASP A 9 1.30 -40.65 -29.49
N LYS A 10 2.13 -41.49 -30.12
CA LYS A 10 3.20 -42.22 -29.45
C LYS A 10 4.24 -41.29 -28.83
N LEU A 11 4.65 -40.26 -29.56
CA LEU A 11 5.61 -39.27 -29.06
C LEU A 11 5.10 -38.59 -27.77
N ILE A 12 3.86 -38.09 -27.79
CA ILE A 12 3.27 -37.42 -26.63
C ILE A 12 3.17 -38.41 -25.46
N GLN A 13 2.70 -39.64 -25.70
CA GLN A 13 2.63 -40.69 -24.68
C GLN A 13 4.01 -41.03 -24.09
N ASP A 14 5.02 -41.20 -24.92
CA ASP A 14 6.41 -41.47 -24.49
C ASP A 14 6.92 -40.33 -23.59
N THR A 15 6.64 -39.07 -23.93
CA THR A 15 7.03 -37.93 -23.08
C THR A 15 6.30 -37.91 -21.73
N GLN A 16 5.01 -38.28 -21.72
CA GLN A 16 4.21 -38.35 -20.50
C GLN A 16 4.69 -39.47 -19.58
N LEU A 17 5.04 -40.64 -20.12
CA LEU A 17 5.58 -41.77 -19.35
C LEU A 17 6.94 -41.43 -18.72
N LEU A 18 7.78 -40.68 -19.42
CA LEU A 18 9.10 -40.27 -18.94
C LEU A 18 9.05 -39.12 -17.92
N SER A 19 7.92 -38.44 -17.79
CA SER A 19 7.76 -37.24 -16.95
C SER A 19 7.74 -37.52 -15.43
N HIS A 20 7.94 -38.76 -14.99
CA HIS A 20 7.93 -39.28 -13.60
C HIS A 20 7.76 -38.26 -12.45
N LYS A 21 8.71 -37.32 -12.28
CA LYS A 21 8.69 -36.29 -11.22
C LYS A 21 8.53 -34.85 -11.72
N ASN A 22 8.63 -34.61 -13.03
CA ASN A 22 8.58 -33.28 -13.61
C ASN A 22 7.54 -33.21 -14.74
N VAL A 23 6.34 -32.74 -14.38
CA VAL A 23 5.20 -32.61 -15.28
C VAL A 23 5.49 -31.64 -16.44
N LYS A 24 6.44 -30.72 -16.29
CA LYS A 24 6.87 -29.80 -17.37
C LYS A 24 7.50 -30.52 -18.56
N VAL A 25 7.87 -31.79 -18.41
CA VAL A 25 8.47 -32.61 -19.48
C VAL A 25 7.39 -33.40 -20.25
N ALA A 26 6.15 -33.43 -19.79
CA ALA A 26 5.05 -34.09 -20.48
C ALA A 26 4.49 -33.17 -21.58
N LEU A 27 4.51 -33.62 -22.84
CA LEU A 27 3.78 -32.93 -23.89
C LEU A 27 2.28 -33.19 -23.73
N GLU A 28 1.49 -32.22 -24.17
CA GLU A 28 0.03 -32.31 -24.26
C GLU A 28 -0.42 -32.22 -25.72
N TRP A 29 -1.48 -32.95 -26.06
CA TRP A 29 -2.24 -32.66 -27.27
C TRP A 29 -3.14 -31.46 -26.98
N ILE A 30 -2.92 -30.36 -27.68
CA ILE A 30 -3.64 -29.10 -27.49
C ILE A 30 -4.67 -28.98 -28.62
N PRO A 31 -5.98 -29.05 -28.34
CA PRO A 31 -6.98 -28.86 -29.37
C PRO A 31 -6.85 -27.45 -29.96
N TYR A 32 -6.79 -27.33 -31.28
CA TYR A 32 -6.52 -26.05 -31.97
C TYR A 32 -7.49 -24.94 -31.58
N HIS A 33 -8.78 -25.25 -31.39
CA HIS A 33 -9.80 -24.28 -30.96
C HIS A 33 -9.60 -23.71 -29.54
N ARG A 34 -8.62 -24.20 -28.77
CA ARG A 34 -8.23 -23.64 -27.46
C ARG A 34 -7.12 -22.60 -27.58
N LEU A 35 -6.64 -22.36 -28.80
CA LEU A 35 -5.71 -21.29 -29.17
C LEU A 35 -6.52 -20.18 -29.86
N ASP A 36 -6.40 -18.95 -29.36
CA ASP A 36 -7.03 -17.76 -29.94
C ASP A 36 -5.98 -16.72 -30.34
N ASP A 37 -6.42 -15.68 -31.05
CA ASP A 37 -5.61 -14.54 -31.51
C ASP A 37 -4.30 -14.98 -32.20
N ILE A 38 -4.39 -15.97 -33.09
CA ILE A 38 -3.23 -16.54 -33.76
C ILE A 38 -2.67 -15.53 -34.79
N LYS A 39 -1.52 -14.94 -34.47
CA LYS A 39 -0.85 -13.91 -35.27
C LYS A 39 0.46 -14.44 -35.84
N TYR A 40 0.69 -14.25 -37.15
CA TYR A 40 1.97 -14.57 -37.76
C TYR A 40 3.06 -13.64 -37.24
N ILE A 41 4.21 -14.20 -36.84
CA ILE A 41 5.37 -13.44 -36.34
C ILE A 41 6.45 -13.37 -37.42
N ASP A 42 6.90 -14.53 -37.89
CA ASP A 42 8.07 -14.66 -38.76
C ASP A 42 8.10 -16.04 -39.44
N GLU A 43 9.05 -16.26 -40.34
CA GLU A 43 9.35 -17.55 -40.95
C GLU A 43 10.83 -17.88 -40.76
N ASN A 44 11.09 -19.02 -40.11
CA ASN A 44 12.45 -19.48 -39.85
C ASN A 44 12.76 -20.75 -40.67
N LYS A 45 13.95 -21.33 -40.47
CA LYS A 45 14.39 -22.55 -41.18
C LYS A 45 13.53 -23.80 -40.94
N PHE A 46 12.65 -23.79 -39.93
CA PHE A 46 11.73 -24.88 -39.60
C PHE A 46 10.30 -24.62 -40.12
N GLY A 47 9.96 -23.35 -40.38
CA GLY A 47 8.74 -22.94 -41.06
C GLY A 47 8.17 -21.65 -40.48
N LYS A 48 6.87 -21.46 -40.70
CA LYS A 48 6.13 -20.32 -40.18
C LYS A 48 6.01 -20.39 -38.65
N VAL A 49 6.15 -19.22 -38.04
CA VAL A 49 6.07 -19.00 -36.61
C VAL A 49 4.89 -18.09 -36.32
N TYR A 50 4.09 -18.46 -35.32
CA TYR A 50 2.92 -17.71 -34.89
C TYR A 50 2.97 -17.45 -33.39
N LYS A 51 2.24 -16.42 -32.94
CA LYS A 51 1.92 -16.14 -31.54
C LYS A 51 0.44 -16.41 -31.33
N ALA A 52 0.07 -16.97 -30.19
CA ALA A 52 -1.33 -17.26 -29.87
C ALA A 52 -1.56 -17.18 -28.36
N ASN A 53 -2.80 -16.90 -27.93
CA ASN A 53 -3.17 -17.11 -26.53
C ASN A 53 -3.74 -18.51 -26.37
N TRP A 54 -3.33 -19.18 -25.28
CA TRP A 54 -3.77 -20.51 -24.92
C TRP A 54 -4.63 -20.45 -23.66
N ILE A 55 -5.93 -20.71 -23.82
CA ILE A 55 -6.95 -20.52 -22.77
C ILE A 55 -6.75 -21.51 -21.61
N ASP A 56 -6.47 -22.78 -21.91
CA ASP A 56 -6.22 -23.79 -20.86
C ASP A 56 -4.91 -23.54 -20.13
N GLY A 57 -3.90 -23.15 -20.91
CA GLY A 57 -2.53 -22.94 -20.47
C GLY A 57 -1.86 -24.21 -19.90
N CYS A 58 -0.60 -24.07 -19.50
CA CYS A 58 0.24 -25.23 -19.22
C CYS A 58 -0.04 -25.88 -17.85
N ILE A 59 0.20 -27.19 -17.77
CA ILE A 59 0.02 -27.93 -16.53
C ILE A 59 1.10 -27.52 -15.52
N PHE A 60 0.67 -27.05 -14.34
CA PHE A 60 1.57 -26.69 -13.25
C PHE A 60 1.78 -27.87 -12.29
N ARG A 61 0.70 -28.40 -11.71
CA ARG A 61 0.76 -29.54 -10.76
C ARG A 61 -0.58 -30.24 -10.59
N TRP A 62 -0.55 -31.47 -10.11
CA TRP A 62 -1.75 -32.17 -9.67
C TRP A 62 -2.23 -31.64 -8.31
N SER A 63 -3.54 -31.46 -8.16
CA SER A 63 -4.16 -31.14 -6.88
C SER A 63 -4.90 -32.36 -6.33
N ILE A 64 -4.42 -32.92 -5.23
CA ILE A 64 -5.09 -34.02 -4.53
C ILE A 64 -6.50 -33.64 -4.04
N TYR A 65 -6.69 -32.37 -3.67
CA TYR A 65 -7.95 -31.86 -3.13
C TYR A 65 -8.98 -31.65 -4.24
N LYS A 66 -8.57 -31.06 -5.36
CA LYS A 66 -9.45 -30.83 -6.51
C LYS A 66 -9.63 -32.08 -7.38
N ARG A 67 -8.77 -33.10 -7.19
CA ARG A 67 -8.62 -34.27 -8.07
C ARG A 67 -8.51 -33.86 -9.54
N ASP A 68 -7.78 -32.78 -9.78
CA ASP A 68 -7.63 -32.16 -11.09
C ASP A 68 -6.27 -31.44 -11.21
N TRP A 69 -5.85 -31.18 -12.44
CA TRP A 69 -4.65 -30.43 -12.77
C TRP A 69 -4.85 -28.93 -12.50
N ILE A 70 -3.94 -28.35 -11.70
CA ILE A 70 -3.78 -26.90 -11.63
C ILE A 70 -2.97 -26.48 -12.84
N ARG A 71 -3.49 -25.52 -13.60
CA ARG A 71 -2.86 -24.96 -14.80
C ARG A 71 -2.54 -23.48 -14.61
N HIS A 72 -1.48 -23.01 -15.27
CA HIS A 72 -1.26 -21.60 -15.53
C HIS A 72 -2.15 -21.22 -16.71
N LYS A 73 -3.34 -20.69 -16.47
CA LYS A 73 -4.33 -20.41 -17.53
C LYS A 73 -3.99 -19.14 -18.31
N ASN A 74 -4.56 -18.97 -19.50
CA ASN A 74 -4.42 -17.76 -20.32
C ASN A 74 -2.95 -17.39 -20.61
N MET A 75 -2.19 -18.38 -21.10
CA MET A 75 -0.78 -18.18 -21.42
C MET A 75 -0.60 -17.76 -22.87
N VAL A 76 0.36 -16.88 -23.12
CA VAL A 76 0.79 -16.59 -24.49
C VAL A 76 1.88 -17.57 -24.90
N VAL A 77 1.71 -18.16 -26.08
CA VAL A 77 2.57 -19.24 -26.60
C VAL A 77 3.02 -18.94 -28.01
N LYS A 78 4.15 -19.55 -28.39
CA LYS A 78 4.68 -19.54 -29.75
C LYS A 78 4.31 -20.84 -30.44
N LEU A 79 3.78 -20.76 -31.66
CA LEU A 79 3.47 -21.92 -32.49
C LEU A 79 4.48 -22.01 -33.63
N GLU A 80 5.03 -23.19 -33.87
CA GLU A 80 6.02 -23.39 -34.93
C GLU A 80 5.72 -24.66 -35.73
N SER A 81 5.82 -24.56 -37.06
CA SER A 81 5.41 -25.66 -37.94
C SER A 81 6.34 -26.88 -37.90
N LEU A 82 5.74 -28.08 -37.91
CA LEU A 82 6.42 -29.36 -38.00
C LEU A 82 6.54 -29.83 -39.46
N ASN A 83 7.07 -29.01 -40.36
CA ASN A 83 7.02 -29.30 -41.81
C ASN A 83 7.92 -30.46 -42.28
N ASN A 84 8.79 -31.03 -41.43
CA ASN A 84 9.72 -32.11 -41.79
C ASN A 84 9.53 -33.39 -40.95
N LEU A 85 8.31 -33.91 -40.91
CA LEU A 85 7.91 -35.08 -40.11
C LEU A 85 8.54 -36.43 -40.51
N LYS A 86 9.36 -36.51 -41.57
CA LYS A 86 10.02 -37.79 -41.94
C LYS A 86 11.02 -38.31 -40.89
N ASN A 87 11.35 -37.55 -39.83
CA ASN A 87 12.34 -37.94 -38.81
C ASN A 87 12.11 -37.35 -37.39
N VAL A 88 10.89 -37.04 -36.95
CA VAL A 88 10.66 -36.59 -35.55
C VAL A 88 10.72 -37.80 -34.61
N LYS A 89 11.95 -38.27 -34.33
CA LYS A 89 12.22 -39.24 -33.26
C LYS A 89 12.33 -38.51 -31.92
N PHE A 90 12.03 -39.21 -30.82
CA PHE A 90 12.21 -38.71 -29.44
C PHE A 90 13.58 -38.03 -29.19
N GLY A 91 14.64 -38.52 -29.84
CA GLY A 91 15.98 -37.93 -29.79
C GLY A 91 16.11 -36.52 -30.41
N PHE A 92 15.27 -36.16 -31.38
CA PHE A 92 15.20 -34.82 -31.96
C PHE A 92 14.56 -33.84 -30.96
N ILE A 93 13.46 -34.22 -30.34
CA ILE A 93 12.78 -33.38 -29.32
C ILE A 93 13.65 -33.18 -28.09
N ASN A 94 14.34 -34.21 -27.61
CA ASN A 94 15.30 -34.06 -26.51
C ASN A 94 16.51 -33.17 -26.87
N LYS A 95 16.88 -33.10 -28.16
CA LYS A 95 17.96 -32.21 -28.62
C LYS A 95 17.52 -30.75 -28.64
N ILE A 96 16.26 -30.45 -28.98
CA ILE A 96 15.71 -29.08 -29.00
C ILE A 96 15.28 -28.63 -27.59
N ARG A 97 14.88 -29.57 -26.71
CA ARG A 97 14.53 -29.34 -25.29
C ARG A 97 15.60 -28.71 -24.41
N LYS A 98 16.87 -28.72 -24.83
CA LYS A 98 17.93 -28.07 -24.05
C LYS A 98 17.77 -26.55 -24.00
N ASP A 99 17.11 -25.97 -25.00
CA ASP A 99 17.07 -24.51 -25.19
C ASP A 99 15.65 -23.92 -25.08
N HIS A 100 14.59 -24.73 -25.18
CA HIS A 100 13.19 -24.25 -25.19
C HIS A 100 12.26 -25.15 -24.35
N GLU A 101 11.29 -24.56 -23.64
CA GLU A 101 10.24 -25.28 -22.89
C GLU A 101 9.05 -25.58 -23.83
N PHE A 102 8.66 -26.85 -23.92
CA PHE A 102 7.63 -27.35 -24.84
C PHE A 102 6.37 -27.71 -24.07
N TYR A 103 5.22 -27.18 -24.51
CA TYR A 103 3.94 -27.49 -23.87
C TYR A 103 3.21 -28.62 -24.57
N GLY A 104 3.25 -28.66 -25.90
CA GLY A 104 2.43 -29.62 -26.62
C GLY A 104 2.50 -29.53 -28.12
N ILE A 105 1.57 -30.24 -28.76
CA ILE A 105 1.39 -30.27 -30.20
C ILE A 105 -0.09 -30.00 -30.49
N THR A 106 -0.34 -29.21 -31.53
CA THR A 106 -1.67 -28.97 -32.09
C THR A 106 -1.66 -29.27 -33.59
N GLN A 107 -2.82 -29.33 -34.21
CA GLN A 107 -2.96 -29.44 -35.67
C GLN A 107 -3.85 -28.32 -36.16
N ASP A 108 -3.33 -27.58 -37.13
CA ASP A 108 -4.09 -26.59 -37.87
C ASP A 108 -5.17 -27.32 -38.72
N PRO A 109 -6.46 -27.10 -38.46
CA PRO A 109 -7.53 -27.77 -39.17
C PRO A 109 -7.67 -27.34 -40.63
N GLU A 110 -7.16 -26.15 -41.00
CA GLU A 110 -7.24 -25.64 -42.37
C GLU A 110 -6.14 -26.23 -43.25
N THR A 111 -4.91 -26.25 -42.75
CA THR A 111 -3.75 -26.74 -43.51
C THR A 111 -3.44 -28.21 -43.28
N GLY A 112 -3.97 -28.80 -42.20
CA GLY A 112 -3.63 -30.15 -41.74
C GLY A 112 -2.24 -30.27 -41.12
N ASN A 113 -1.49 -29.16 -41.03
CA ASN A 113 -0.13 -29.15 -40.51
C ASN A 113 -0.13 -29.25 -38.98
N TYR A 114 0.84 -30.00 -38.45
CA TYR A 114 1.07 -30.05 -37.02
C TYR A 114 1.97 -28.89 -36.61
N LEU A 115 1.63 -28.23 -35.50
CA LEU A 115 2.40 -27.14 -34.91
C LEU A 115 2.84 -27.55 -33.50
N ILE A 116 4.08 -27.26 -33.14
CA ILE A 116 4.53 -27.35 -31.75
C ILE A 116 4.10 -26.09 -31.02
N VAL A 117 3.56 -26.26 -29.81
CA VAL A 117 3.27 -25.19 -28.86
C VAL A 117 4.43 -25.02 -27.89
N LEU A 118 5.07 -23.86 -27.94
CA LEU A 118 6.31 -23.51 -27.26
C LEU A 118 6.09 -22.36 -26.29
N LYS A 119 6.92 -22.29 -25.25
CA LYS A 119 7.04 -21.09 -24.42
C LYS A 119 7.68 -19.95 -25.22
N ASP A 120 7.07 -18.78 -25.17
CA ASP A 120 7.66 -17.57 -25.74
C ASP A 120 8.84 -17.13 -24.85
N ILE A 121 10.06 -17.05 -25.40
CA ILE A 121 11.28 -16.71 -24.65
C ILE A 121 11.92 -15.45 -25.24
N CYS A 122 12.46 -14.60 -24.36
CA CYS A 122 13.18 -13.41 -24.78
C CYS A 122 14.59 -13.80 -25.22
N GLU A 123 14.94 -13.51 -26.47
CA GLU A 123 16.24 -13.85 -27.05
C GLU A 123 17.42 -13.28 -26.24
N LYS A 124 17.26 -12.06 -25.70
CA LYS A 124 18.30 -11.39 -24.92
C LYS A 124 18.51 -12.01 -23.52
N CYS A 125 17.43 -12.45 -22.87
CA CYS A 125 17.48 -12.98 -21.50
C CYS A 125 17.57 -14.50 -21.44
N ASN A 126 17.30 -15.18 -22.55
CA ASN A 126 17.18 -16.64 -22.64
C ASN A 126 16.20 -17.23 -21.61
N ASN A 127 15.16 -16.46 -21.27
CA ASN A 127 14.09 -16.85 -20.35
C ASN A 127 12.82 -16.02 -20.65
N VAL A 128 11.74 -16.28 -19.92
CA VAL A 128 10.58 -15.38 -19.89
C VAL A 128 10.91 -14.19 -19.00
N CYS A 129 10.69 -12.99 -19.54
CA CYS A 129 10.98 -11.73 -18.85
C CYS A 129 9.84 -10.73 -19.07
N ASN A 130 9.86 -9.62 -18.33
CA ASN A 130 8.80 -8.62 -18.32
C ASN A 130 8.44 -8.08 -19.72
N VAL A 131 9.43 -7.97 -20.61
CA VAL A 131 9.23 -7.53 -22.00
C VAL A 131 8.18 -8.36 -22.73
N ILE A 132 8.20 -9.68 -22.56
CA ILE A 132 7.23 -10.59 -23.22
C ILE A 132 5.81 -10.28 -22.73
N HIS A 133 5.65 -10.07 -21.41
CA HIS A 133 4.36 -9.76 -20.80
C HIS A 133 3.84 -8.38 -21.19
N PHE A 134 4.73 -7.39 -21.35
CA PHE A 134 4.34 -6.06 -21.85
C PHE A 134 3.92 -6.11 -23.31
N GLN A 135 4.68 -6.78 -24.18
CA GLN A 135 4.35 -6.93 -25.60
C GLN A 135 2.94 -7.51 -25.80
N ASN A 136 2.53 -8.44 -24.94
CA ASN A 136 1.19 -9.04 -24.97
C ASN A 136 0.07 -8.03 -24.64
N ASN A 137 0.39 -6.90 -24.01
CA ASN A 137 -0.56 -5.88 -23.58
C ASN A 137 -0.47 -4.57 -24.39
N PHE A 138 0.36 -4.50 -25.44
CA PHE A 138 0.53 -3.26 -26.21
C PHE A 138 -0.78 -2.73 -26.79
N GLU A 139 -1.68 -3.61 -27.23
CA GLU A 139 -3.00 -3.23 -27.75
C GLU A 139 -3.90 -2.57 -26.68
N ASN A 140 -3.67 -2.89 -25.41
CA ASN A 140 -4.43 -2.32 -24.30
C ASN A 140 -3.90 -0.95 -23.86
N TRP A 141 -2.68 -0.57 -24.27
CA TRP A 141 -1.96 0.60 -23.75
C TRP A 141 -1.85 1.67 -24.83
N THR A 142 -3.00 2.08 -25.38
CA THR A 142 -3.07 3.13 -26.39
C THR A 142 -3.70 4.40 -25.84
N SER A 143 -2.99 5.51 -26.06
CA SER A 143 -3.45 6.87 -25.80
C SER A 143 -4.22 7.48 -26.97
N GLY A 144 -4.29 6.78 -28.11
CA GLY A 144 -4.72 7.35 -29.38
C GLY A 144 -3.71 8.31 -30.03
N TYR A 145 -2.49 8.42 -29.50
CA TYR A 145 -1.42 9.25 -30.08
C TYR A 145 -0.12 8.45 -30.18
N ASN A 146 0.25 8.08 -31.41
CA ASN A 146 1.32 7.13 -31.70
C ASN A 146 2.67 7.43 -31.03
N ASP A 147 3.05 8.70 -30.86
CA ASP A 147 4.33 9.02 -30.24
C ASP A 147 4.35 8.72 -28.73
N ILE A 148 3.21 8.89 -28.05
CA ILE A 148 3.05 8.52 -26.62
C ILE A 148 3.06 6.99 -26.50
N ASP A 149 2.30 6.31 -27.36
CA ASP A 149 2.24 4.84 -27.37
C ASP A 149 3.63 4.24 -27.60
N LYS A 150 4.38 4.80 -28.57
CA LYS A 150 5.75 4.39 -28.86
C LYS A 150 6.68 4.62 -27.67
N LEU A 151 6.62 5.80 -27.04
CA LEU A 151 7.41 6.10 -25.85
C LEU A 151 7.14 5.11 -24.71
N ILE A 152 5.86 4.85 -24.45
CA ILE A 152 5.39 3.89 -23.45
C ILE A 152 5.98 2.50 -23.74
N GLN A 153 5.82 2.03 -24.99
CA GLN A 153 6.38 0.76 -25.47
C GLN A 153 7.91 0.70 -25.37
N ASP A 154 8.64 1.76 -25.72
CA ASP A 154 10.11 1.81 -25.63
C ASP A 154 10.59 1.59 -24.18
N THR A 155 9.89 2.15 -23.19
CA THR A 155 10.21 1.91 -21.77
C THR A 155 9.91 0.48 -21.32
N GLN A 156 8.88 -0.14 -21.88
CA GLN A 156 8.54 -1.54 -21.59
C GLN A 156 9.51 -2.52 -22.23
N LEU A 157 9.89 -2.30 -23.50
CA LEU A 157 10.82 -3.13 -24.27
C LEU A 157 12.24 -3.13 -23.69
N SER A 158 12.60 -2.08 -22.94
CA SER A 158 13.89 -2.00 -22.24
C SER A 158 13.89 -2.66 -20.86
N SER A 159 12.70 -2.98 -20.32
CA SER A 159 12.51 -3.40 -18.93
C SER A 159 12.38 -4.92 -18.82
N HIS A 160 13.50 -5.63 -18.75
CA HIS A 160 13.52 -7.10 -18.71
C HIS A 160 13.22 -7.68 -17.33
N ASN A 161 13.85 -7.14 -16.28
CA ASN A 161 13.80 -7.73 -14.93
C ASN A 161 13.17 -6.82 -13.87
N GLU A 162 13.02 -5.53 -14.17
CA GLU A 162 12.52 -4.51 -13.24
C GLU A 162 11.31 -3.80 -13.84
N THR A 163 10.41 -3.32 -12.98
CA THR A 163 9.19 -2.58 -13.39
C THR A 163 9.20 -1.12 -12.94
N THR A 164 10.21 -0.71 -12.16
CA THR A 164 10.32 0.59 -11.48
C THR A 164 10.29 1.81 -12.40
N HIS A 165 10.69 1.66 -13.65
CA HIS A 165 10.78 2.77 -14.62
C HIS A 165 9.95 2.56 -15.89
N VAL A 166 9.05 1.58 -15.84
CA VAL A 166 8.12 1.29 -16.93
C VAL A 166 7.00 2.31 -16.91
N LEU A 167 6.74 2.94 -18.06
CA LEU A 167 5.57 3.79 -18.24
C LEU A 167 4.40 2.96 -18.71
N GLU A 168 3.22 3.23 -18.16
CA GLU A 168 1.95 2.70 -18.65
C GLU A 168 0.96 3.77 -19.08
N TRP A 169 0.03 3.38 -19.96
CA TRP A 169 -1.15 4.20 -20.22
C TRP A 169 -2.17 3.94 -19.11
N ILE A 170 -2.60 4.99 -18.43
CA ILE A 170 -3.51 4.90 -17.29
C ILE A 170 -4.81 5.58 -17.71
N PRO A 171 -5.95 4.85 -17.77
CA PRO A 171 -7.24 5.47 -18.01
C PRO A 171 -7.57 6.51 -16.92
N TYR A 172 -8.07 7.68 -17.32
CA TYR A 172 -8.26 8.80 -16.40
C TYR A 172 -9.28 8.52 -15.28
N ASP A 173 -10.27 7.66 -15.55
CA ASP A 173 -11.28 7.22 -14.60
C ASP A 173 -10.72 6.34 -13.47
N ARG A 174 -9.45 5.93 -13.55
CA ARG A 174 -8.71 5.28 -12.46
C ARG A 174 -8.22 6.26 -11.41
N PHE A 175 -8.37 7.57 -11.64
CA PHE A 175 -8.02 8.62 -10.68
C PHE A 175 -9.26 9.21 -10.00
N TYR A 176 -9.14 9.53 -8.70
CA TYR A 176 -10.21 10.19 -7.94
C TYR A 176 -9.66 11.14 -6.86
N SER A 177 -10.55 12.01 -6.34
CA SER A 177 -10.18 13.10 -5.42
C SER A 177 -9.03 13.95 -5.98
N ILE A 178 -9.18 14.39 -7.23
CA ILE A 178 -8.18 15.19 -7.93
C ILE A 178 -8.19 16.62 -7.38
N GLU A 179 -7.07 17.07 -6.84
CA GLU A 179 -6.90 18.38 -6.22
C GLU A 179 -5.83 19.19 -6.95
N TYR A 180 -6.12 20.45 -7.27
CA TYR A 180 -5.14 21.36 -7.87
C TYR A 180 -4.11 21.80 -6.83
N ILE A 181 -2.81 21.67 -7.17
CA ILE A 181 -1.71 22.09 -6.30
C ILE A 181 -1.17 23.45 -6.74
N LYS A 182 -0.65 23.51 -7.97
CA LYS A 182 0.08 24.66 -8.49
C LYS A 182 0.11 24.64 -10.01
N GLU A 183 0.49 25.77 -10.60
CA GLU A 183 0.82 25.86 -12.01
C GLU A 183 2.30 26.20 -12.14
N ASN A 184 2.99 25.53 -13.06
CA ASN A 184 4.41 25.74 -13.32
C ASN A 184 4.64 25.98 -14.82
N LYS A 185 5.90 25.95 -15.26
CA LYS A 185 6.25 26.20 -16.67
C LYS A 185 5.78 25.12 -17.64
N LEU A 186 5.50 23.90 -17.16
CA LEU A 186 5.03 22.76 -17.96
C LEU A 186 3.50 22.76 -18.05
N GLY A 187 2.84 23.09 -16.95
CA GLY A 187 1.39 23.28 -16.89
C GLY A 187 0.85 23.17 -15.47
N LYS A 188 -0.42 22.78 -15.37
CA LYS A 188 -1.11 22.61 -14.09
C LYS A 188 -0.75 21.27 -13.44
N VAL A 189 -0.46 21.31 -12.16
CA VAL A 189 -0.09 20.17 -11.33
C VAL A 189 -1.22 19.86 -10.37
N TYR A 190 -1.63 18.60 -10.35
CA TYR A 190 -2.69 18.09 -9.51
C TYR A 190 -2.19 16.91 -8.68
N ARG A 191 -2.84 16.67 -7.54
CA ARG A 191 -2.69 15.47 -6.73
C ARG A 191 -3.91 14.59 -6.93
N ALA A 192 -3.73 13.29 -7.05
CA ALA A 192 -4.85 12.35 -7.20
C ALA A 192 -4.60 11.03 -6.45
N ASN A 193 -5.69 10.35 -6.10
CA ASN A 193 -5.63 8.93 -5.75
C ASN A 193 -5.68 8.09 -7.02
N TRP A 194 -4.90 7.02 -7.08
CA TRP A 194 -4.91 6.04 -8.16
C TRP A 194 -5.36 4.67 -7.63
N ILE A 195 -6.44 4.14 -8.22
CA ILE A 195 -7.09 2.90 -7.77
C ILE A 195 -6.16 1.68 -7.97
N ASP A 196 -5.60 1.53 -9.17
CA ASP A 196 -4.80 0.34 -9.51
C ASP A 196 -3.42 0.35 -8.87
N GLY A 197 -2.83 1.54 -8.80
CA GLY A 197 -1.44 1.72 -8.43
C GLY A 197 -0.43 1.16 -9.44
N CYS A 198 0.86 1.37 -9.15
CA CYS A 198 1.93 1.08 -10.10
C CYS A 198 2.25 -0.42 -10.19
N ILE A 199 2.80 -0.83 -11.33
CA ILE A 199 3.20 -2.22 -11.59
C ILE A 199 4.38 -2.63 -10.69
N TRP A 200 4.22 -3.73 -9.97
CA TRP A 200 5.24 -4.28 -9.07
C TRP A 200 5.96 -5.50 -9.65
N TYR A 201 5.25 -6.56 -10.02
CA TYR A 201 5.84 -7.75 -10.66
C TYR A 201 4.79 -8.59 -11.39
N TRP A 202 5.23 -9.51 -12.26
CA TRP A 202 4.35 -10.44 -12.95
C TRP A 202 4.03 -11.68 -12.10
N GLU A 203 2.75 -11.96 -11.85
CA GLU A 203 2.33 -13.18 -11.14
C GLU A 203 1.97 -14.30 -12.11
N GLU A 204 2.84 -15.32 -12.18
CA GLU A 204 2.70 -16.48 -13.07
C GLU A 204 1.42 -17.30 -12.87
N ILE A 205 0.82 -17.29 -11.67
CA ILE A 205 -0.38 -18.10 -11.41
C ILE A 205 -1.62 -17.45 -12.03
N THR A 206 -1.74 -16.13 -11.90
CA THR A 206 -2.88 -15.37 -12.41
C THR A 206 -2.66 -14.86 -13.82
N GLN A 207 -1.42 -14.94 -14.32
CA GLN A 207 -0.99 -14.36 -15.60
C GLN A 207 -1.39 -12.88 -15.67
N ASN A 208 -1.10 -12.13 -14.61
CA ASN A 208 -1.38 -10.71 -14.52
C ASN A 208 -0.33 -9.96 -13.70
N TRP A 209 -0.24 -8.64 -13.89
CA TRP A 209 0.61 -7.76 -13.12
C TRP A 209 0.06 -7.59 -11.70
N LYS A 210 0.89 -7.87 -10.69
CA LYS A 210 0.68 -7.38 -9.33
C LYS A 210 1.01 -5.90 -9.29
N ARG A 211 0.15 -5.17 -8.58
CA ARG A 211 0.25 -3.73 -8.43
C ARG A 211 0.38 -3.35 -6.97
N ASN A 212 1.01 -2.21 -6.73
CA ASN A 212 1.05 -1.56 -5.43
C ASN A 212 -0.17 -0.63 -5.36
N ASP A 213 -1.32 -1.19 -5.02
CA ASP A 213 -2.63 -0.56 -5.12
C ASP A 213 -2.83 0.64 -4.19
N HIS A 214 -3.81 1.48 -4.52
CA HIS A 214 -4.23 2.62 -3.69
C HIS A 214 -3.11 3.62 -3.38
N MET A 215 -2.50 4.20 -4.42
CA MET A 215 -1.40 5.15 -4.27
C MET A 215 -1.76 6.60 -4.62
N PHE A 216 -1.06 7.54 -4.01
CA PHE A 216 -1.10 8.94 -4.41
C PHE A 216 -0.12 9.22 -5.53
N VAL A 217 -0.58 10.01 -6.50
CA VAL A 217 0.22 10.41 -7.65
C VAL A 217 0.08 11.91 -7.89
N ILE A 218 1.09 12.44 -8.54
CA ILE A 218 1.04 13.76 -9.14
C ILE A 218 0.63 13.59 -10.61
N LEU A 219 -0.38 14.34 -11.02
CA LEU A 219 -0.81 14.48 -12.40
C LEU A 219 -0.33 15.85 -12.89
N GLU A 220 0.69 15.87 -13.74
CA GLU A 220 1.22 17.10 -14.31
C GLU A 220 0.73 17.25 -15.76
N SER A 221 -0.17 18.21 -15.98
CA SER A 221 -0.73 18.55 -17.29
C SER A 221 0.33 19.17 -18.18
N LEU A 222 0.38 18.71 -19.43
CA LEU A 222 1.30 19.23 -20.43
C LEU A 222 0.53 20.09 -21.43
N ASN A 223 0.81 21.39 -21.44
CA ASN A 223 0.07 22.37 -22.23
C ASN A 223 0.21 22.22 -23.77
N THR A 224 1.06 21.31 -24.27
CA THR A 224 1.19 21.04 -25.71
C THR A 224 1.62 19.59 -26.02
N PRO A 225 0.97 18.89 -26.96
CA PRO A 225 1.38 17.55 -27.42
C PRO A 225 2.74 17.52 -28.13
N LYS A 226 3.22 18.67 -28.64
CA LYS A 226 4.48 18.80 -29.40
C LYS A 226 5.76 18.63 -28.56
N ILE A 227 5.67 18.40 -27.25
CA ILE A 227 6.81 18.37 -26.31
C ILE A 227 7.05 16.96 -25.73
N PHE A 228 6.51 15.88 -26.32
CA PHE A 228 6.91 14.52 -25.94
C PHE A 228 8.30 14.16 -26.46
N THR A 229 9.31 14.90 -26.03
CA THR A 229 10.71 14.52 -26.26
C THR A 229 11.17 13.63 -25.12
N LEU A 230 11.93 12.59 -25.45
CA LEU A 230 12.68 11.79 -24.48
C LEU A 230 13.48 12.67 -23.49
N GLU A 231 13.92 13.86 -23.93
CA GLU A 231 14.59 14.86 -23.09
C GLU A 231 13.71 15.38 -21.94
N LEU A 232 12.43 15.71 -22.18
CA LEU A 232 11.52 16.17 -21.13
C LEU A 232 11.32 15.06 -20.08
N ILE A 233 11.12 13.82 -20.54
CA ILE A 233 10.89 12.66 -19.68
C ILE A 233 12.14 12.37 -18.86
N ASN A 234 13.32 12.38 -19.48
CA ASN A 234 14.57 12.19 -18.78
C ASN A 234 14.80 13.29 -17.73
N LYS A 235 14.40 14.53 -18.02
CA LYS A 235 14.47 15.63 -17.05
C LYS A 235 13.56 15.41 -15.85
N ILE A 236 12.34 14.90 -16.05
CA ILE A 236 11.41 14.62 -14.94
C ILE A 236 11.89 13.39 -14.15
N LYS A 237 12.41 12.36 -14.84
CA LYS A 237 13.01 11.15 -14.21
C LYS A 237 14.17 11.45 -13.26
N LEU A 238 14.84 12.60 -13.37
CA LEU A 238 15.90 12.99 -12.43
C LEU A 238 15.40 13.18 -11.00
N ASN A 239 14.16 13.64 -10.84
CA ASN A 239 13.61 14.04 -9.54
C ASN A 239 12.39 13.21 -9.12
N HIS A 240 11.74 12.53 -10.07
CA HIS A 240 10.50 11.79 -9.82
C HIS A 240 10.54 10.42 -10.49
N VAL A 241 9.94 9.43 -9.83
CA VAL A 241 9.60 8.15 -10.46
C VAL A 241 8.35 8.36 -11.27
N LEU A 242 8.44 8.08 -12.57
CA LEU A 242 7.31 8.13 -13.49
C LEU A 242 6.63 6.77 -13.53
N TYR A 243 5.30 6.77 -13.43
CA TYR A 243 4.49 5.55 -13.54
C TYR A 243 3.83 5.44 -14.90
N GLY A 244 3.49 6.56 -15.52
CA GLY A 244 2.75 6.50 -16.77
C GLY A 244 2.22 7.83 -17.23
N MET A 245 1.21 7.74 -18.08
CA MET A 245 0.55 8.89 -18.70
C MET A 245 -0.95 8.66 -18.76
N THR A 246 -1.72 9.75 -18.73
CA THR A 246 -3.18 9.75 -18.86
C THR A 246 -3.60 10.94 -19.73
N GLN A 247 -4.86 10.96 -20.17
CA GLN A 247 -5.47 12.14 -20.79
C GLN A 247 -6.70 12.56 -20.01
N ASP A 248 -6.75 13.83 -19.64
CA ASP A 248 -7.93 14.44 -19.06
C ASP A 248 -9.04 14.52 -20.13
N PRO A 249 -10.18 13.83 -19.95
CA PRO A 249 -11.25 13.79 -20.94
C PRO A 249 -11.98 15.13 -21.10
N GLU A 250 -11.91 16.04 -20.10
CA GLU A 250 -12.55 17.34 -20.17
C GLU A 250 -11.72 18.34 -20.98
N THR A 251 -10.40 18.34 -20.76
CA THR A 251 -9.49 19.29 -21.41
C THR A 251 -8.78 18.72 -22.64
N ASN A 252 -8.83 17.41 -22.83
CA ASN A 252 -8.03 16.63 -23.79
C ASN A 252 -6.51 16.76 -23.60
N ASN A 253 -6.07 17.32 -22.46
CA ASN A 253 -4.65 17.46 -22.16
C ASN A 253 -4.08 16.12 -21.67
N TYR A 254 -2.93 15.78 -22.21
CA TYR A 254 -2.14 14.68 -21.69
C TYR A 254 -1.43 15.09 -20.41
N MET A 255 -1.37 14.18 -19.46
CA MET A 255 -0.77 14.38 -18.15
C MET A 255 0.24 13.28 -17.86
N ILE A 256 1.36 13.65 -17.25
CA ILE A 256 2.33 12.69 -16.72
C ILE A 256 1.90 12.28 -15.32
N VAL A 257 1.99 10.99 -15.03
CA VAL A 257 1.69 10.39 -13.73
C VAL A 257 3.01 10.03 -13.04
N SER A 258 3.28 10.65 -11.90
CA SER A 258 4.51 10.45 -11.15
C SER A 258 4.25 10.26 -9.66
N ASN A 259 5.28 9.82 -8.94
CA ASN A 259 5.21 9.66 -7.50
C ASN A 259 5.05 11.00 -6.77
N ASP A 260 4.20 10.98 -5.73
CA ASP A 260 4.04 12.06 -4.76
C ASP A 260 5.27 12.10 -3.82
N VAL A 261 6.40 12.60 -4.34
CA VAL A 261 7.62 12.83 -3.56
C VAL A 261 7.44 14.10 -2.76
N CYS A 262 7.51 13.99 -1.43
CA CYS A 262 7.62 15.17 -0.60
C CYS A 262 8.96 15.87 -0.86
N GLU A 263 8.89 17.06 -1.47
CA GLU A 263 10.05 17.92 -1.80
C GLU A 263 10.97 18.15 -0.57
N LYS A 264 10.45 18.03 0.66
CA LYS A 264 11.21 18.24 1.89
C LYS A 264 12.07 17.04 2.33
N TYR A 265 11.66 15.81 2.02
CA TYR A 265 12.33 14.61 2.55
C TYR A 265 12.73 13.58 1.49
N ASN A 266 12.36 13.75 0.22
CA ASN A 266 12.72 12.84 -0.88
C ASN A 266 12.28 11.37 -0.66
N TYR A 267 11.20 11.16 0.09
CA TYR A 267 10.56 9.86 0.33
C TYR A 267 9.05 9.95 0.05
N THR A 268 8.44 8.84 -0.34
CA THR A 268 6.99 8.67 -0.50
C THR A 268 6.31 8.85 0.87
N CYS A 269 5.33 9.76 0.96
CA CYS A 269 4.65 10.05 2.22
C CYS A 269 3.69 8.93 2.65
N LEU A 270 3.51 8.75 3.96
CA LEU A 270 2.58 7.73 4.51
C LEU A 270 1.15 7.92 3.96
N ILE A 271 0.74 6.98 3.10
CA ILE A 271 -0.55 6.85 2.43
C ILE A 271 -1.69 6.53 3.43
N TYR A 272 -1.35 5.95 4.58
CA TYR A 272 -2.28 5.21 5.43
C TYR A 272 -3.32 6.05 6.20
N PHE A 273 -2.98 7.28 6.62
CA PHE A 273 -3.96 8.16 7.28
C PHE A 273 -5.11 8.54 6.34
N GLN A 274 -4.85 8.57 5.03
CA GLN A 274 -5.73 9.16 4.04
C GLN A 274 -6.79 8.18 3.52
N GLN A 275 -6.59 6.86 3.69
CA GLN A 275 -7.56 5.82 3.34
C GLN A 275 -8.82 5.86 4.24
N ASN A 276 -8.70 6.40 5.46
CA ASN A 276 -9.79 6.42 6.44
C ASN A 276 -10.59 7.75 6.49
N PHE A 277 -10.26 8.74 5.64
CA PHE A 277 -10.97 10.03 5.63
C PHE A 277 -12.48 9.89 5.41
N LYS A 278 -12.92 8.85 4.70
CA LYS A 278 -14.34 8.57 4.44
C LYS A 278 -15.08 7.96 5.64
N ASN A 279 -14.36 7.31 6.55
CA ASN A 279 -14.98 6.55 7.63
C ASN A 279 -15.29 7.39 8.86
N TRP A 280 -14.54 8.48 9.08
CA TRP A 280 -14.60 9.27 10.32
C TRP A 280 -15.01 10.71 9.99
N THR A 281 -16.14 11.17 10.52
CA THR A 281 -16.54 12.58 10.44
C THR A 281 -16.85 13.09 11.84
N SER A 282 -16.22 14.19 12.23
CA SER A 282 -16.51 14.88 13.49
C SER A 282 -17.88 15.58 13.49
N GLY A 283 -18.54 15.64 12.34
CA GLY A 283 -19.71 16.50 12.11
C GLY A 283 -19.37 17.99 11.90
N ASN A 284 -18.09 18.39 11.94
CA ASN A 284 -17.64 19.76 11.66
C ASN A 284 -16.53 19.78 10.60
N ASN A 285 -16.74 20.58 9.54
CA ASN A 285 -15.83 20.66 8.39
C ASN A 285 -14.47 21.26 8.74
N ASP A 286 -14.39 22.24 9.64
CA ASP A 286 -13.13 22.87 10.04
C ASP A 286 -12.28 21.91 10.88
N VAL A 287 -12.90 21.15 11.78
CA VAL A 287 -12.22 20.11 12.58
C VAL A 287 -11.72 18.99 11.67
N ASN A 288 -12.56 18.51 10.76
CA ASN A 288 -12.16 17.51 9.77
C ASN A 288 -10.99 18.00 8.93
N LYS A 289 -11.08 19.25 8.43
CA LYS A 289 -10.03 19.87 7.64
C LYS A 289 -8.73 19.99 8.43
N LEU A 290 -8.76 20.43 9.69
CA LEU A 290 -7.54 20.51 10.51
C LEU A 290 -6.88 19.13 10.67
N ILE A 291 -7.67 18.10 10.98
CA ILE A 291 -7.16 16.73 11.14
C ILE A 291 -6.52 16.24 9.84
N GLN A 292 -7.21 16.41 8.71
CA GLN A 292 -6.74 16.03 7.38
C GLN A 292 -5.48 16.81 6.99
N ASP A 293 -5.49 18.14 7.11
CA ASP A 293 -4.34 19.01 6.85
C ASP A 293 -3.13 18.60 7.67
N THR A 294 -3.33 18.22 8.94
CA THR A 294 -2.23 17.78 9.79
C THR A 294 -1.73 16.40 9.38
N GLN A 295 -2.62 15.47 9.04
CA GLN A 295 -2.28 14.14 8.52
C GLN A 295 -1.55 14.22 7.16
N LEU A 296 -1.92 15.18 6.30
CA LEU A 296 -1.23 15.48 5.04
C LEU A 296 0.16 16.09 5.28
N SER A 297 0.31 16.88 6.34
CA SER A 297 1.61 17.48 6.71
C SER A 297 2.61 16.50 7.31
N VAL A 298 2.17 15.36 7.84
CA VAL A 298 3.06 14.37 8.47
C VAL A 298 3.51 13.33 7.47
N HIS A 299 4.62 13.66 6.82
CA HIS A 299 5.17 12.92 5.69
C HIS A 299 5.71 11.52 6.07
N CYS A 300 6.23 11.34 7.29
CA CYS A 300 6.93 10.09 7.69
C CYS A 300 6.74 9.66 9.16
N ASP A 301 6.25 10.53 10.05
CA ASP A 301 6.03 10.17 11.45
C ASP A 301 4.53 10.15 11.80
N ALA A 302 3.98 8.93 11.84
CA ALA A 302 2.61 8.70 12.26
C ALA A 302 2.28 9.25 13.66
N LYS A 303 3.29 9.51 14.51
CA LYS A 303 3.10 10.09 15.85
C LYS A 303 2.68 11.55 15.84
N GLU A 304 2.97 12.26 14.75
CA GLU A 304 2.65 13.69 14.64
C GLU A 304 1.26 13.93 14.02
N ALA A 305 0.62 12.89 13.50
CA ALA A 305 -0.71 12.93 12.92
C ALA A 305 -1.74 13.22 14.01
N LEU A 306 -2.64 14.18 13.74
CA LEU A 306 -3.83 14.34 14.58
C LEU A 306 -4.86 13.29 14.18
N GLU A 307 -5.69 12.88 15.14
CA GLU A 307 -6.83 12.00 14.87
C GLU A 307 -8.12 12.50 15.53
N TRP A 308 -9.25 11.99 15.06
CA TRP A 308 -10.51 12.10 15.78
C TRP A 308 -10.52 11.04 16.88
N ILE A 309 -10.76 11.47 18.12
CA ILE A 309 -10.84 10.60 19.29
C ILE A 309 -12.30 10.53 19.69
N PRO A 310 -12.97 9.37 19.56
CA PRO A 310 -14.33 9.22 20.05
C PRO A 310 -14.40 9.46 21.56
N TYR A 311 -15.37 10.26 22.00
CA TYR A 311 -15.44 10.74 23.38
C TYR A 311 -15.64 9.62 24.40
N ASP A 312 -16.31 8.54 24.01
CA ASP A 312 -16.51 7.32 24.81
C ASP A 312 -15.21 6.53 25.07
N ARG A 313 -14.12 6.85 24.35
CA ARG A 313 -12.78 6.32 24.63
C ARG A 313 -12.05 7.09 25.72
N LEU A 314 -12.65 8.16 26.24
CA LEU A 314 -12.15 8.97 27.34
C LEU A 314 -13.01 8.73 28.59
N TYR A 315 -12.37 8.52 29.74
CA TYR A 315 -13.06 8.28 31.00
C TYR A 315 -12.37 8.98 32.17
N ASN A 316 -13.03 9.02 33.33
CA ASN A 316 -12.58 9.76 34.51
C ASN A 316 -12.30 11.25 34.21
N ILE A 317 -13.17 11.86 33.39
CA ILE A 317 -13.02 13.26 32.97
C ILE A 317 -13.31 14.18 34.15
N LYS A 318 -12.34 15.02 34.53
CA LYS A 318 -12.45 15.90 35.69
C LYS A 318 -11.88 17.28 35.38
N TYR A 319 -12.62 18.32 35.77
CA TYR A 319 -12.21 19.72 35.62
C TYR A 319 -10.96 20.01 36.45
N ILE A 320 -10.07 20.85 35.89
CA ILE A 320 -8.84 21.32 36.53
C ILE A 320 -8.94 22.83 36.75
N GLU A 321 -8.91 23.59 35.66
CA GLU A 321 -8.87 25.05 35.66
C GLU A 321 -9.38 25.59 34.33
N GLU A 322 -9.58 26.89 34.24
CA GLU A 322 -9.86 27.58 32.98
C GLU A 322 -8.60 28.33 32.54
N ASN A 323 -8.26 28.20 31.26
CA ASN A 323 -7.08 28.83 30.67
C ASN A 323 -7.46 29.63 29.41
N LYS A 324 -6.47 30.20 28.72
CA LYS A 324 -6.70 31.04 27.52
C LYS A 324 -7.39 30.32 26.36
N LEU A 325 -7.31 28.99 26.28
CA LEU A 325 -7.99 28.19 25.25
C LEU A 325 -9.45 27.90 25.65
N GLY A 326 -9.68 27.68 26.95
CA GLY A 326 -10.99 27.41 27.53
C GLY A 326 -10.86 26.57 28.80
N LYS A 327 -11.93 25.85 29.15
CA LYS A 327 -11.94 24.93 30.30
C LYS A 327 -11.01 23.74 30.06
N MET A 328 -10.15 23.46 31.02
CA MET A 328 -9.20 22.37 31.01
C MET A 328 -9.64 21.24 31.94
N TYR A 329 -9.59 20.02 31.43
CA TYR A 329 -9.93 18.79 32.12
C TYR A 329 -8.78 17.79 32.03
N ARG A 330 -8.71 16.84 32.96
CA ARG A 330 -7.94 15.60 32.82
C ARG A 330 -8.85 14.45 32.44
N ALA A 331 -8.31 13.47 31.72
CA ALA A 331 -8.99 12.23 31.41
C ALA A 331 -7.99 11.07 31.25
N ASN A 332 -8.52 9.85 31.27
CA ASN A 332 -7.83 8.64 30.84
C ASN A 332 -8.27 8.30 29.42
N TRP A 333 -7.33 7.95 28.55
CA TRP A 333 -7.60 7.56 27.17
C TRP A 333 -7.31 6.08 26.95
N ILE A 334 -8.33 5.31 26.56
CA ILE A 334 -8.26 3.85 26.42
C ILE A 334 -7.26 3.44 25.32
N ASP A 335 -7.36 4.05 24.13
CA ASP A 335 -6.61 3.63 22.95
C ASP A 335 -5.12 3.92 23.04
N GLY A 336 -4.75 5.05 23.66
CA GLY A 336 -3.38 5.54 23.63
C GLY A 336 -2.96 6.05 22.25
N LYS A 337 -1.76 6.65 22.20
CA LYS A 337 -1.30 7.38 21.01
C LYS A 337 -0.81 6.46 19.88
N ILE A 338 -1.04 6.90 18.66
CA ILE A 338 -0.50 6.29 17.44
C ILE A 338 1.02 6.36 17.47
N CYS A 339 1.67 5.25 17.12
CA CYS A 339 3.13 5.14 17.14
C CYS A 339 3.73 4.73 15.80
N ASN A 340 3.06 3.85 15.07
CA ASN A 340 3.50 3.40 13.75
C ASN A 340 2.33 2.88 12.92
N TRP A 341 2.55 2.69 11.64
CA TRP A 341 1.72 1.85 10.80
C TRP A 341 2.37 0.46 10.67
N ASN A 342 1.54 -0.58 10.60
CA ASN A 342 1.99 -1.95 10.37
C ASN A 342 1.57 -2.40 8.96
N ASP A 343 2.56 -2.47 8.06
CA ASP A 343 2.37 -2.83 6.65
C ASP A 343 1.81 -4.25 6.46
N THR A 344 1.98 -5.14 7.45
CA THR A 344 1.55 -6.54 7.33
C THR A 344 0.07 -6.72 7.63
N ASN A 345 -0.50 -5.88 8.50
CA ASN A 345 -1.89 -6.00 8.93
C ASN A 345 -2.78 -4.81 8.56
N GLU A 346 -2.20 -3.82 7.88
CA GLU A 346 -2.85 -2.59 7.43
C GLU A 346 -3.58 -1.85 8.57
N LYS A 347 -2.93 -1.74 9.74
CA LYS A 347 -3.48 -1.06 10.91
C LYS A 347 -2.48 -0.12 11.58
N LEU A 348 -3.03 0.93 12.20
CA LEU A 348 -2.28 1.83 13.09
C LEU A 348 -1.96 1.12 14.41
N GLU A 349 -0.66 1.01 14.71
CA GLU A 349 -0.18 0.54 16.00
C GLU A 349 -0.22 1.66 17.04
N ARG A 350 -0.72 1.31 18.23
CA ARG A 350 -0.86 2.24 19.36
C ARG A 350 0.03 1.81 20.53
N LYS A 351 0.43 2.79 21.34
CA LYS A 351 1.11 2.54 22.63
C LYS A 351 0.47 3.38 23.73
N TYR A 352 0.79 3.01 24.97
CA TYR A 352 0.34 3.70 26.17
C TYR A 352 -1.20 3.66 26.32
N HIS A 353 -1.78 2.46 26.20
CA HIS A 353 -3.19 2.24 26.52
C HIS A 353 -3.49 2.72 27.95
N ASN A 354 -4.67 3.30 28.15
CA ASN A 354 -5.09 3.90 29.42
C ASN A 354 -4.16 5.03 29.90
N MET A 355 -3.53 5.78 28.99
CA MET A 355 -2.70 6.92 29.36
C MET A 355 -3.51 8.13 29.83
N PHE A 356 -2.87 8.95 30.66
CA PHE A 356 -3.42 10.24 31.08
C PHE A 356 -3.26 11.30 30.00
N VAL A 357 -4.33 12.04 29.74
CA VAL A 357 -4.38 13.15 28.78
C VAL A 357 -5.05 14.37 29.40
N ASN A 358 -4.77 15.55 28.84
CA ASN A 358 -5.49 16.77 29.15
C ASN A 358 -6.44 17.10 28.01
N LEU A 359 -7.66 17.52 28.34
CA LEU A 359 -8.68 17.97 27.41
C LEU A 359 -8.87 19.47 27.57
N ASN A 360 -8.60 20.25 26.52
CA ASN A 360 -8.87 21.69 26.53
C ASN A 360 -10.08 21.97 25.64
N SER A 361 -11.15 22.48 26.25
CA SER A 361 -12.35 22.94 25.53
C SER A 361 -11.99 24.09 24.60
N LEU A 362 -12.47 24.00 23.37
CA LEU A 362 -12.40 25.04 22.36
C LEU A 362 -13.63 25.93 22.50
N ASN A 363 -13.43 27.18 22.94
CA ASN A 363 -14.51 28.16 23.01
C ASN A 363 -15.06 28.53 21.62
N ASN A 364 -14.26 28.36 20.56
CA ASN A 364 -14.68 28.54 19.18
C ASN A 364 -13.99 27.49 18.28
N PRO A 365 -14.72 26.51 17.74
CA PRO A 365 -14.17 25.50 16.83
C PRO A 365 -14.05 25.98 15.37
N TYR A 366 -14.51 27.19 15.05
CA TYR A 366 -14.43 27.75 13.69
C TYR A 366 -13.06 28.40 13.47
N ASN A 367 -12.50 28.25 12.26
CA ASN A 367 -11.15 28.71 11.88
C ASN A 367 -9.97 28.01 12.59
N LEU A 368 -10.10 26.71 12.87
CA LEU A 368 -8.98 25.88 13.27
C LEU A 368 -8.02 25.68 12.07
N THR A 369 -6.81 26.24 12.15
CA THR A 369 -5.80 26.18 11.08
C THR A 369 -4.58 25.34 11.46
N LEU A 370 -3.80 24.93 10.46
CA LEU A 370 -2.47 24.34 10.67
C LEU A 370 -1.56 25.22 11.54
N GLU A 371 -1.64 26.55 11.39
CA GLU A 371 -0.87 27.49 12.22
C GLU A 371 -1.26 27.37 13.70
N PHE A 372 -2.54 27.21 13.99
CA PHE A 372 -3.04 26.96 15.34
C PHE A 372 -2.50 25.63 15.90
N ALA A 373 -2.58 24.53 15.13
CA ALA A 373 -2.02 23.25 15.57
C ALA A 373 -0.51 23.34 15.82
N ASN A 374 0.23 24.00 14.94
CA ASN A 374 1.68 24.20 15.10
C ASN A 374 2.02 24.99 16.35
N LYS A 375 1.26 26.05 16.69
CA LYS A 375 1.43 26.81 17.93
C LYS A 375 1.27 25.94 19.18
N ILE A 376 0.33 24.99 19.16
CA ILE A 376 0.14 24.04 20.27
C ILE A 376 1.29 23.04 20.34
N LYS A 377 1.70 22.49 19.19
CA LYS A 377 2.77 21.49 19.05
C LYS A 377 4.13 21.97 19.58
N ILE A 378 4.39 23.28 19.59
CA ILE A 378 5.60 23.87 20.20
C ILE A 378 5.76 23.45 21.66
N ASN A 379 4.67 23.43 22.43
CA ASN A 379 4.72 23.22 23.87
C ASN A 379 4.15 21.87 24.32
N ASN A 380 3.24 21.28 23.56
CA ASN A 380 2.54 20.06 23.94
C ASN A 380 2.55 19.03 22.80
N GLU A 381 2.45 17.74 23.11
CA GLU A 381 2.05 16.76 22.09
C GLU A 381 0.54 16.90 21.92
N PHE A 382 0.12 17.15 20.69
CA PHE A 382 -1.28 17.27 20.30
C PHE A 382 -1.68 15.96 19.62
N TYR A 383 -2.55 15.18 20.26
CA TYR A 383 -2.91 13.84 19.79
C TYR A 383 -4.12 13.87 18.87
N GLY A 384 -5.09 14.73 19.14
CA GLY A 384 -6.32 14.71 18.38
C GLY A 384 -7.40 15.58 18.99
N ILE A 385 -8.58 15.51 18.40
CA ILE A 385 -9.75 16.29 18.81
C ILE A 385 -10.88 15.31 19.14
N THR A 386 -11.65 15.63 20.19
CA THR A 386 -12.88 14.94 20.57
C THR A 386 -14.02 15.96 20.65
N GLN A 387 -15.26 15.49 20.71
CA GLN A 387 -16.42 16.33 21.05
C GLN A 387 -17.15 15.77 22.25
N ASP A 388 -17.38 16.63 23.24
CA ASP A 388 -18.20 16.30 24.39
C ASP A 388 -19.65 15.99 23.95
N LEU A 389 -20.16 14.83 24.35
CA LEU A 389 -21.46 14.35 23.87
C LEU A 389 -22.65 15.18 24.40
N GLU A 390 -22.51 15.79 25.58
CA GLU A 390 -23.58 16.56 26.26
C GLU A 390 -23.60 18.02 25.79
N THR A 391 -22.46 18.69 25.89
CA THR A 391 -22.29 20.11 25.58
C THR A 391 -22.04 20.40 24.11
N LYS A 392 -21.69 19.38 23.31
CA LYS A 392 -21.27 19.49 21.90
C LYS A 392 -20.01 20.33 21.68
N ASN A 393 -19.30 20.68 22.75
CA ASN A 393 -18.05 21.41 22.66
C ASN A 393 -16.92 20.51 22.17
N TYR A 394 -16.12 21.01 21.24
CA TYR A 394 -14.90 20.35 20.80
C TYR A 394 -13.81 20.54 21.83
N MET A 395 -13.03 19.49 22.08
CA MET A 395 -11.90 19.51 23.00
C MET A 395 -10.65 18.97 22.33
N ILE A 396 -9.54 19.65 22.56
CA ILE A 396 -8.21 19.24 22.11
C ILE A 396 -7.64 18.27 23.14
N VAL A 397 -7.16 17.11 22.66
CA VAL A 397 -6.50 16.08 23.47
C VAL A 397 -4.99 16.27 23.41
N LEU A 398 -4.40 16.63 24.56
CA LEU A 398 -2.99 16.95 24.71
C LEU A 398 -2.30 16.01 25.69
N ASN A 399 -0.98 15.92 25.59
CA ASN A 399 -0.19 15.28 26.64
C ASN A 399 -0.20 16.08 27.94
N ASN A 400 -0.03 15.35 29.05
CA ASN A 400 0.08 15.96 30.35
C ASN A 400 1.55 16.15 30.75
N LYS A 401 2.12 17.31 30.40
CA LYS A 401 3.51 17.65 30.75
C LYS A 401 3.60 18.28 32.13
N CYS A 402 4.59 17.85 32.91
CA CYS A 402 4.98 18.53 34.13
C CYS A 402 5.60 19.90 33.82
N LYS A 403 5.09 20.97 34.44
CA LYS A 403 5.65 22.35 34.30
C LYS A 403 7.13 22.44 34.69
N LYS A 404 7.60 21.59 35.61
CA LYS A 404 9.00 21.57 36.07
C LYS A 404 9.92 20.71 35.18
N CYS A 405 9.42 19.56 34.71
CA CYS A 405 10.24 18.59 33.97
C CYS A 405 10.09 18.68 32.45
N TYR A 406 9.08 19.41 31.96
CA TYR A 406 8.68 19.48 30.55
C TYR A 406 8.41 18.12 29.87
N LYS A 407 8.17 17.08 30.69
CA LYS A 407 7.85 15.71 30.29
C LYS A 407 6.92 15.06 31.31
N LEU A 408 6.40 13.87 30.99
CA LEU A 408 5.69 13.03 31.94
C LEU A 408 6.66 12.64 33.08
N CYS A 409 6.21 12.75 34.33
CA CYS A 409 7.00 12.39 35.50
C CYS A 409 6.09 11.88 36.64
N ASN A 410 6.69 11.33 37.69
CA ASN A 410 5.95 10.70 38.79
C ASN A 410 4.97 11.69 39.46
N ALA A 411 5.35 12.96 39.61
CA ALA A 411 4.48 13.99 40.16
C ALA A 411 3.14 14.14 39.39
N ILE A 412 3.17 14.06 38.05
CA ILE A 412 1.95 14.10 37.23
C ILE A 412 1.11 12.83 37.45
N TYR A 413 1.76 11.67 37.52
CA TYR A 413 1.08 10.41 37.81
C TYR A 413 0.36 10.47 39.16
N PHE A 414 1.04 10.94 40.21
CA PHE A 414 0.43 11.12 41.52
C PHE A 414 -0.71 12.13 41.51
N GLN A 415 -0.54 13.28 40.85
CA GLN A 415 -1.57 14.30 40.75
C GLN A 415 -2.89 13.73 40.18
N HIS A 416 -2.82 12.82 39.21
CA HIS A 416 -3.99 12.10 38.69
C HIS A 416 -4.68 11.22 39.73
N LYS A 417 -3.91 10.65 40.65
CA LYS A 417 -4.38 9.75 41.71
C LYS A 417 -4.91 10.45 42.95
N PHE A 418 -4.73 11.76 43.13
CA PHE A 418 -5.18 12.51 44.32
C PHE A 418 -6.69 12.44 44.57
N ILE A 419 -7.47 12.08 43.56
CA ILE A 419 -8.92 11.97 43.69
C ILE A 419 -9.40 10.54 43.90
N ASP A 420 -8.48 9.56 43.82
CA ASP A 420 -8.77 8.15 44.07
C ASP A 420 -8.66 7.82 45.57
N TRP A 421 -8.18 8.75 46.40
CA TRP A 421 -8.04 8.57 47.84
C TRP A 421 -8.15 9.90 48.60
N THR A 422 -8.58 9.82 49.86
CA THR A 422 -8.50 10.87 50.87
C THR A 422 -8.34 10.19 52.23
N SER A 423 -7.61 10.81 53.15
CA SER A 423 -7.55 10.39 54.55
C SER A 423 -8.77 10.85 55.37
N GLY A 424 -9.58 11.75 54.81
CA GLY A 424 -10.62 12.47 55.54
C GLY A 424 -10.10 13.65 56.37
N ASN A 425 -8.79 13.96 56.28
CA ASN A 425 -8.16 15.12 56.91
C ASN A 425 -7.36 15.91 55.88
N ASP A 426 -7.76 17.17 55.66
CA ASP A 426 -7.19 18.03 54.61
C ASP A 426 -5.69 18.31 54.82
N ASP A 427 -5.23 18.43 56.07
CA ASP A 427 -3.82 18.68 56.38
C ASP A 427 -2.94 17.47 56.06
N ILE A 428 -3.43 16.26 56.40
CA ILE A 428 -2.74 14.99 56.07
C ILE A 428 -2.73 14.78 54.55
N ASP A 429 -3.86 15.01 53.89
CA ASP A 429 -3.97 14.89 52.44
C ASP A 429 -3.00 15.84 51.76
N LYS A 430 -2.94 17.11 52.20
CA LYS A 430 -2.02 18.10 51.69
C LYS A 430 -0.56 17.70 51.91
N LEU A 431 -0.20 17.21 53.10
CA LEU A 431 1.16 16.75 53.39
C LEU A 431 1.58 15.63 52.43
N ILE A 432 0.73 14.61 52.26
CA ILE A 432 1.02 13.48 51.37
C ILE A 432 1.12 13.97 49.92
N GLN A 433 0.16 14.79 49.47
CA GLN A 433 0.16 15.36 48.12
C GLN A 433 1.41 16.22 47.85
N ASP A 434 1.87 17.03 48.80
CA ASP A 434 3.07 17.87 48.65
C ASP A 434 4.33 17.02 48.46
N THR A 435 4.47 15.90 49.19
CA THR A 435 5.59 14.96 48.99
C THR A 435 5.51 14.27 47.62
N GLN A 436 4.31 13.89 47.19
CA GLN A 436 4.06 13.25 45.90
C GLN A 436 4.32 14.22 44.73
N LEU A 437 3.91 15.49 44.83
CA LEU A 437 4.16 16.53 43.83
C LEU A 437 5.65 16.89 43.72
N SER A 438 6.40 16.76 44.81
CA SER A 438 7.86 16.99 44.82
C SER A 438 8.66 15.85 44.17
N SER A 439 8.03 14.68 44.04
CA SER A 439 8.65 13.45 43.56
C SER A 439 8.62 13.35 42.04
N HIS A 440 9.63 13.93 41.38
CA HIS A 440 9.69 13.94 39.91
C HIS A 440 10.45 12.74 39.30
N LYS A 441 11.61 12.38 39.85
CA LYS A 441 12.50 11.35 39.28
C LYS A 441 12.35 9.98 39.95
N GLY A 442 12.07 9.95 41.24
CA GLY A 442 11.89 8.74 42.04
C GLY A 442 10.70 8.90 42.97
N VAL A 443 10.20 7.77 43.49
CA VAL A 443 9.04 7.73 44.39
C VAL A 443 9.43 7.38 45.84
N LYS A 444 10.73 7.21 46.12
CA LYS A 444 11.22 6.72 47.41
C LYS A 444 10.83 7.62 48.59
N GLU A 445 10.73 8.92 48.34
CA GLU A 445 10.39 9.93 49.35
C GLU A 445 8.93 10.41 49.25
N ALA A 446 8.15 9.87 48.30
CA ALA A 446 6.75 10.16 48.17
C ALA A 446 5.97 9.37 49.22
N LEU A 447 5.22 10.05 50.08
CA LEU A 447 4.30 9.37 50.99
C LEU A 447 3.13 8.78 50.17
N GLU A 448 2.60 7.63 50.59
CA GLU A 448 1.39 7.02 50.04
C GLU A 448 0.36 6.90 51.17
N TRP A 449 -0.88 7.29 50.88
CA TRP A 449 -1.98 6.96 51.77
C TRP A 449 -2.30 5.47 51.66
N ILE A 450 -2.19 4.77 52.78
CA ILE A 450 -2.56 3.35 52.88
C ILE A 450 -3.85 3.25 53.69
N PRO A 451 -5.00 3.02 53.04
CA PRO A 451 -6.24 2.72 53.72
C PRO A 451 -6.07 1.59 54.72
N TYR A 452 -6.65 1.74 55.91
CA TYR A 452 -6.53 0.77 57.00
C TYR A 452 -6.94 -0.65 56.57
N ASN A 453 -7.94 -0.79 55.70
CA ASN A 453 -8.41 -2.06 55.17
C ASN A 453 -7.40 -2.79 54.24
N ARG A 454 -6.27 -2.17 53.89
CA ARG A 454 -5.15 -2.82 53.18
C ARG A 454 -4.14 -3.48 54.12
N LEU A 455 -4.24 -3.24 55.44
CA LEU A 455 -3.34 -3.78 56.44
C LEU A 455 -3.92 -5.05 57.07
N TYR A 456 -3.09 -6.08 57.24
CA TYR A 456 -3.45 -7.35 57.90
C TYR A 456 -2.44 -7.68 59.01
N ASN A 457 -2.88 -8.39 60.05
CA ASN A 457 -2.01 -8.95 61.10
C ASN A 457 -1.17 -7.95 61.91
N PHE A 458 -1.64 -6.72 62.15
CA PHE A 458 -0.96 -5.80 63.06
C PHE A 458 -1.27 -6.15 64.53
N LYS A 459 -0.26 -6.08 65.39
CA LYS A 459 -0.39 -6.23 66.85
C LYS A 459 0.01 -4.91 67.50
N TYR A 460 -0.71 -4.53 68.54
CA TYR A 460 -0.32 -3.41 69.40
C TYR A 460 1.05 -3.71 70.02
N ILE A 461 1.97 -2.75 69.97
CA ILE A 461 3.34 -2.88 70.50
C ILE A 461 3.46 -2.04 71.78
N GLU A 462 3.34 -0.73 71.68
CA GLU A 462 3.33 0.21 72.81
C GLU A 462 2.74 1.56 72.37
N GLU A 463 2.33 2.39 73.32
CA GLU A 463 1.89 3.76 73.07
C GLU A 463 3.06 4.73 73.29
N ASN A 464 3.44 5.45 72.22
CA ASN A 464 4.52 6.44 72.25
C ASN A 464 3.94 7.86 72.27
N LYS A 465 4.47 8.72 73.14
CA LYS A 465 4.14 10.15 73.16
C LYS A 465 4.93 10.84 72.05
N PHE A 466 4.26 11.10 70.92
CA PHE A 466 4.75 12.00 69.88
C PHE A 466 4.14 13.38 70.00
#